data_AF-A0A3B1CWK7-F1
#
_entry.id   AF-A0A3B1CWK7-F1
#
_cell.length_a   1.000
_cell.length_b   1.000
_cell.length_c   1.000
_cell.angle_alpha   90.00
_cell.angle_beta   90.00
_cell.angle_gamma   90.00
#
_symmetry.space_group_name_H-M   'P 1'
#
loop_
_entity.id
_entity.type
_entity.pdbx_description
1 polymer ?
#
loop_
_entity_poly.entity_id
_entity_poly.type
_entity_poly.pdbx_seq_one_letter_code
_entity_poly.pdbx_strand_id
1 'polypeptide(L)'
;MTLAGDLISYAVNKKTLGIRGVKALLQKRGIPDDIINSLDIDAIDETMGAEELVRKKIKLFKSLPKEKAKRRLYGMLQRRGHSTETIKRVLDGVME
;
A
#
# COMPACT_ATOMS: atom_id res chain seq x y z
N MET A 1 -17.20 -8.87 -15.41
CA MET A 1 -16.21 -8.21 -14.55
C MET A 1 -16.72 -8.27 -13.13
N THR A 2 -16.15 -9.12 -12.29
CA THR A 2 -16.62 -9.38 -10.91
C THR A 2 -16.32 -8.18 -10.02
N LEU A 3 -17.32 -7.74 -9.24
CA LEU A 3 -17.24 -6.61 -8.30
C LEU A 3 -15.98 -6.61 -7.42
N ALA A 4 -15.51 -7.81 -7.03
CA ALA A 4 -14.30 -7.99 -6.22
C ALA A 4 -13.01 -7.54 -6.94
N GLY A 5 -12.87 -7.85 -8.24
CA GLY A 5 -11.68 -7.46 -9.02
C GLY A 5 -11.57 -5.96 -9.25
N ASP A 6 -12.70 -5.29 -9.44
CA ASP A 6 -12.75 -3.83 -9.57
C ASP A 6 -12.39 -3.13 -8.24
N LEU A 7 -12.93 -3.65 -7.12
CA LEU A 7 -12.61 -3.17 -5.77
C LEU A 7 -11.12 -3.31 -5.44
N ILE A 8 -10.50 -4.44 -5.80
CA ILE A 8 -9.07 -4.67 -5.66
C ILE A 8 -8.28 -3.65 -6.49
N SER A 9 -8.61 -3.50 -7.77
CA SER A 9 -7.95 -2.54 -8.66
C SER A 9 -8.05 -1.11 -8.12
N TYR A 10 -9.22 -0.72 -7.62
CA TYR A 10 -9.44 0.56 -6.97
C TYR A 10 -8.59 0.72 -5.69
N ALA A 11 -8.50 -0.31 -4.86
CA ALA A 11 -7.74 -0.29 -3.61
C ALA A 11 -6.24 -0.10 -3.85
N VAL A 12 -5.70 -0.83 -4.83
CA VAL A 12 -4.28 -0.83 -5.17
C VAL A 12 -3.92 0.44 -5.94
N ASN A 13 -4.60 0.71 -7.06
CA ASN A 13 -4.21 1.80 -7.97
C ASN A 13 -4.63 3.17 -7.46
N LYS A 14 -5.85 3.31 -6.94
CA LYS A 14 -6.40 4.63 -6.57
C LYS A 14 -6.10 4.99 -5.12
N LYS A 15 -6.22 4.02 -4.20
CA LYS A 15 -5.97 4.24 -2.77
C LYS A 15 -4.56 3.90 -2.31
N THR A 16 -3.74 3.27 -3.18
CA THR A 16 -2.37 2.84 -2.86
C THR A 16 -2.31 2.05 -1.55
N LEU A 17 -3.30 1.18 -1.34
CA LEU A 17 -3.36 0.28 -0.18
C LEU A 17 -2.42 -0.91 -0.40
N GLY A 18 -1.80 -1.35 0.69
CA GLY A 18 -1.09 -2.62 0.69
C GLY A 18 -2.02 -3.80 0.87
N ILE A 19 -1.52 -5.03 0.72
CA ILE A 19 -2.32 -6.27 0.78
C ILE A 19 -3.22 -6.30 2.02
N ARG A 20 -2.69 -5.94 3.20
CA ARG A 20 -3.51 -5.94 4.44
C ARG A 20 -4.60 -4.87 4.39
N GLY A 21 -4.33 -3.74 3.77
CA GLY A 21 -5.29 -2.66 3.57
C GLY A 21 -6.38 -3.04 2.56
N VAL A 22 -6.02 -3.78 1.51
CA VAL A 22 -6.96 -4.35 0.55
C VAL A 22 -7.89 -5.34 1.26
N LYS A 23 -7.34 -6.31 2.00
CA LYS A 23 -8.14 -7.27 2.79
C LYS A 23 -9.09 -6.56 3.76
N ALA A 24 -8.58 -5.59 4.52
CA ALA A 24 -9.41 -4.79 5.44
C ALA A 24 -10.51 -4.00 4.73
N LEU A 25 -10.25 -3.47 3.53
CA LEU A 25 -11.27 -2.80 2.72
C LEU A 25 -12.36 -3.77 2.27
N LEU A 26 -11.99 -4.95 1.79
CA LEU A 26 -12.93 -5.98 1.34
C LEU A 26 -13.81 -6.47 2.50
N GLN A 27 -13.21 -6.72 3.67
CA GLN A 27 -13.94 -7.04 4.89
C GLN A 27 -14.92 -5.93 5.28
N LYS A 28 -14.49 -4.66 5.21
CA LYS A 28 -15.36 -3.50 5.48
C LYS A 28 -16.51 -3.37 4.47
N ARG A 29 -16.39 -3.97 3.29
CA ARG A 29 -17.46 -4.03 2.28
C ARG A 29 -18.39 -5.22 2.47
N GLY A 30 -18.19 -6.04 3.51
CA GLY A 30 -19.01 -7.20 3.82
C GLY A 30 -18.63 -8.46 3.03
N ILE A 31 -17.44 -8.49 2.41
CA ILE A 31 -16.97 -9.68 1.70
C ILE A 31 -16.42 -10.66 2.76
N PRO A 32 -16.93 -11.90 2.81
CA PRO A 32 -16.50 -12.89 3.79
C PRO A 32 -15.05 -13.33 3.57
N ASP A 33 -14.39 -13.74 4.65
CA ASP A 33 -12.99 -14.14 4.69
C ASP A 33 -12.65 -15.28 3.73
N ASP A 34 -13.48 -16.32 3.63
CA ASP A 34 -13.29 -17.42 2.67
C ASP A 34 -13.19 -16.94 1.21
N ILE A 35 -14.02 -15.96 0.83
CA ILE A 35 -13.95 -15.36 -0.51
C ILE A 35 -12.66 -14.56 -0.65
N ILE A 36 -12.28 -13.78 0.36
CA ILE A 36 -11.05 -12.98 0.33
C ILE A 36 -9.81 -13.85 0.22
N ASN A 37 -9.77 -14.99 0.93
CA ASN A 37 -8.64 -15.93 0.89
C ASN A 37 -8.63 -16.75 -0.41
N SER A 38 -9.78 -16.94 -1.05
CA SER A 38 -9.85 -17.50 -2.41
C SER A 38 -9.39 -16.51 -3.48
N LEU A 39 -9.30 -15.20 -3.18
CA LEU A 39 -8.73 -14.22 -4.08
C LEU A 39 -7.21 -14.22 -3.90
N ASP A 40 -6.48 -14.34 -5.01
CA ASP A 40 -5.01 -14.37 -5.05
C ASP A 40 -4.42 -12.95 -4.85
N ILE A 41 -4.79 -12.30 -3.73
CA ILE A 41 -4.44 -10.91 -3.41
C ILE A 41 -2.94 -10.78 -3.13
N ASP A 42 -2.30 -11.85 -2.66
CA ASP A 42 -0.88 -11.84 -2.29
C ASP A 42 0.05 -11.73 -3.51
N ALA A 43 -0.39 -12.20 -4.68
CA ALA A 43 0.36 -12.06 -5.93
C ALA A 43 0.27 -10.65 -6.56
N ILE A 44 -0.51 -9.74 -5.97
CA ILE A 44 -0.65 -8.39 -6.47
C ILE A 44 0.60 -7.59 -6.11
N ASP A 45 1.27 -7.04 -7.12
CA ASP A 45 2.34 -6.08 -6.87
C ASP A 45 1.77 -4.75 -6.39
N GLU A 46 1.79 -4.55 -5.07
CA GLU A 46 1.46 -3.28 -4.40
C GLU A 46 2.64 -2.29 -4.42
N THR A 47 3.85 -2.77 -4.78
CA THR A 47 5.12 -2.05 -4.68
C THR A 47 5.12 -0.82 -5.57
N MET A 48 4.72 -0.95 -6.84
CA MET A 48 4.71 0.16 -7.79
C MET A 48 3.86 1.35 -7.29
N GLY A 49 2.67 1.05 -6.74
CA GLY A 49 1.78 2.09 -6.18
C GLY A 49 2.36 2.75 -4.93
N ALA A 50 3.03 1.97 -4.08
CA ALA A 50 3.72 2.47 -2.90
C ALA A 50 4.88 3.40 -3.27
N GLU A 51 5.70 3.02 -4.26
CA GLU A 51 6.81 3.84 -4.75
C GLU A 51 6.34 5.18 -5.30
N GLU A 52 5.30 5.17 -6.14
CA GLU A 52 4.76 6.41 -6.69
C GLU A 52 4.23 7.32 -5.58
N LEU A 53 3.52 6.76 -4.60
CA LEU A 53 3.03 7.49 -3.44
C LEU A 53 4.19 8.12 -2.64
N VAL A 54 5.26 7.38 -2.40
CA VAL A 54 6.44 7.86 -1.69
C VAL A 54 7.14 8.97 -2.50
N ARG A 55 7.35 8.80 -3.82
CA ARG A 55 7.92 9.83 -4.69
C ARG A 55 7.11 11.11 -4.71
N LYS A 56 5.77 11.03 -4.65
CA LYS A 56 4.89 12.20 -4.52
C LYS A 56 5.03 12.87 -3.15
N LYS A 57 5.10 12.09 -2.06
CA LYS A 57 5.14 12.60 -0.69
C LYS A 57 6.50 13.11 -0.25
N ILE A 58 7.60 12.52 -0.70
CA ILE A 58 8.96 12.94 -0.33
C ILE A 58 9.24 14.39 -0.76
N LYS A 59 8.62 14.86 -1.85
CA LYS A 59 8.69 16.26 -2.29
C LYS A 59 8.17 17.25 -1.25
N LEU A 60 7.22 16.84 -0.40
CA LEU A 60 6.68 17.66 0.69
C LEU A 60 7.59 17.66 1.93
N PHE A 61 8.55 16.74 1.99
CA PHE A 61 9.46 16.56 3.12
C PHE A 61 10.89 17.02 2.82
N LYS A 62 11.12 17.75 1.72
CA LYS A 62 12.46 18.24 1.32
C LYS A 62 13.17 19.05 2.40
N SER A 63 12.43 19.72 3.28
CA SER A 63 12.99 20.51 4.38
C SER A 63 13.25 19.69 5.66
N LEU A 64 12.85 18.42 5.70
CA LEU A 64 13.06 17.54 6.86
C LEU A 64 14.35 16.73 6.72
N PRO A 65 15.02 16.38 7.84
CA PRO A 65 16.10 15.41 7.83
C PRO A 65 15.64 14.08 7.23
N LYS A 66 16.51 13.42 6.45
CA LYS A 66 16.20 12.15 5.76
C LYS A 66 15.58 11.11 6.69
N GLU A 67 16.11 10.93 7.90
CA GLU A 67 15.56 9.98 8.89
C GLU A 67 14.14 10.33 9.34
N LYS A 68 13.85 11.62 9.55
CA LYS A 68 12.52 12.08 9.95
C LYS A 68 11.51 11.90 8.82
N ALA A 69 11.92 12.14 7.57
CA ALA A 69 11.11 11.84 6.39
C ALA A 69 10.85 10.33 6.26
N LYS A 70 11.89 9.48 6.43
CA LYS A 70 11.79 8.02 6.38
C LYS A 70 10.79 7.49 7.41
N ARG A 71 10.87 7.93 8.67
CA ARG A 71 9.92 7.53 9.73
C ARG A 71 8.48 7.93 9.41
N ARG A 72 8.27 9.14 8.86
CA ARG A 72 6.93 9.61 8.47
C ARG A 72 6.34 8.80 7.32
N LEU A 73 7.15 8.50 6.31
CA LEU A 73 6.74 7.70 5.15
C LEU A 73 6.47 6.24 5.57
N TYR A 74 7.32 5.67 6.43
CA TYR A 74 7.13 4.34 7.00
C TYR A 74 5.77 4.22 7.70
N GLY A 75 5.47 5.12 8.64
CA GLY A 75 4.19 5.11 9.35
C GLY A 75 2.99 5.36 8.43
N MET A 76 3.16 6.14 7.36
CA MET A 76 2.11 6.36 6.37
C MET A 76 1.78 5.09 5.60
N LEU A 77 2.78 4.34 5.13
CA LEU A 77 2.58 3.09 4.41
C LEU A 77 2.04 1.99 5.33
N GLN A 78 2.54 1.92 6.57
CA GLN A 78 2.04 0.97 7.56
C GLN A 78 0.54 1.13 7.83
N ARG A 79 0.05 2.38 7.99
CA ARG A 79 -1.39 2.64 8.18
C ARG A 79 -2.24 2.33 6.94
N ARG A 80 -1.63 2.24 5.77
CA ARG A 80 -2.27 1.79 4.52
C ARG A 80 -2.24 0.27 4.35
N GLY A 81 -1.64 -0.46 5.28
CA GLY A 81 -1.60 -1.92 5.28
C GLY A 81 -0.50 -2.54 4.43
N HIS A 82 0.54 -1.77 4.09
CA HIS A 82 1.76 -2.30 3.46
C HIS A 82 2.53 -3.15 4.48
N SER A 83 3.09 -4.27 4.04
CA SER A 83 3.95 -5.13 4.86
C SER A 83 5.28 -4.43 5.17
N THR A 84 5.87 -4.73 6.33
CA THR A 84 7.15 -4.12 6.75
C THR A 84 8.27 -4.34 5.74
N GLU A 85 8.31 -5.50 5.09
CA GLU A 85 9.27 -5.81 4.02
C GLU A 85 9.09 -4.89 2.82
N THR A 86 7.88 -4.81 2.26
CA THR A 86 7.51 -3.90 1.16
C THR A 86 7.87 -2.46 1.49
N ILE A 87 7.53 -1.99 2.70
CA ILE A 87 7.84 -0.63 3.14
C ILE A 87 9.35 -0.39 3.12
N LYS A 88 10.15 -1.31 3.65
CA LYS A 88 11.61 -1.16 3.66
C LYS A 88 12.16 -1.08 2.23
N ARG A 89 11.75 -2.02 1.36
CA ARG A 89 12.15 -2.08 -0.05
C ARG A 89 11.81 -0.78 -0.81
N VAL A 90 10.59 -0.29 -0.65
CA VAL A 90 10.11 0.95 -1.31
C VAL A 90 10.88 2.17 -0.81
N LEU A 91 11.12 2.27 0.51
CA LEU A 91 11.85 3.41 1.06
C LEU A 91 13.33 3.38 0.69
N ASP A 92 13.93 2.20 0.59
CA ASP A 92 15.32 2.04 0.15
C ASP A 92 15.47 2.49 -1.31
N GLY A 93 14.67 1.94 -2.22
CA GLY A 93 14.76 2.26 -3.65
C GLY A 93 14.37 3.70 -4.03
N VAL A 94 13.63 4.43 -3.19
CA VAL A 94 13.27 5.85 -3.46
C VAL A 94 14.22 6.84 -2.76
N MET A 95 14.92 6.43 -1.71
CA MET A 95 15.76 7.32 -0.89
C MET A 95 17.26 7.14 -1.10
N GLU A 96 17.67 6.22 -1.97
CA GLU A 96 19.03 6.10 -2.50
C GLU A 96 19.49 7.40 -3.21
#